data_AF-A0A3P1X8G7-F1
#
_entry.id   AF-A0A3P1X8G7-F1
#
_cell.length_a   1.000
_cell.length_b   1.000
_cell.length_c   1.000
_cell.angle_alpha   90.00
_cell.angle_beta   90.00
_cell.angle_gamma   90.00
#
_symmetry.space_group_name_H-M   'P 1'
#
loop_
_entity.id
_entity.type
_entity.pdbx_description
1 polymer ?
#
loop_
_entity_poly.entity_id
_entity_poly.type
_entity_poly.pdbx_seq_one_letter_code
_entity_poly.pdbx_strand_id
1 'polypeptide(L)'
;PATATNKKVTWTSSNTAVATVDGSGTVKGIAPGTATITVTTADGGKTATAAVTVKEAAAPAVKVTSVTLNRSSVTINGDYEEIKLTATVAPATATDQSLTWTSDNPAVASVDA
;
A
#
# COMPACT_ATOMS: atom_id res chain seq x y z
N PRO A 1 -2.58 -14.17 39.21
CA PRO A 1 -3.24 -15.39 39.75
C PRO A 1 -4.34 -15.89 38.80
N ALA A 2 -4.34 -17.18 38.45
CA ALA A 2 -5.31 -17.81 37.53
C ALA A 2 -6.71 -18.05 38.14
N THR A 3 -6.95 -17.54 39.36
CA THR A 3 -8.13 -17.79 40.20
C THR A 3 -9.07 -16.59 40.31
N ALA A 4 -9.11 -15.70 39.32
CA ALA A 4 -10.15 -14.69 39.27
C ALA A 4 -11.52 -15.37 39.07
N THR A 5 -12.35 -15.39 40.11
CA THR A 5 -13.70 -15.99 40.15
C THR A 5 -14.67 -15.30 39.18
N ASN A 6 -14.33 -14.10 38.72
CA ASN A 6 -15.07 -13.37 37.70
C ASN A 6 -14.13 -13.00 36.54
N LYS A 7 -13.91 -13.95 35.62
CA LYS A 7 -13.18 -13.70 34.36
C LYS A 7 -14.01 -12.93 33.33
N LYS A 8 -15.22 -12.50 33.71
CA LYS A 8 -16.11 -11.73 32.84
C LYS A 8 -15.49 -10.36 32.66
N VAL A 9 -15.18 -10.04 31.42
CA VAL A 9 -14.73 -8.73 30.99
C VAL A 9 -15.67 -8.26 29.89
N THR A 10 -15.86 -6.95 29.78
CA THR A 10 -16.63 -6.34 28.71
C THR A 10 -15.67 -5.68 27.76
N TRP A 11 -15.81 -5.98 26.47
CA TRP A 11 -15.05 -5.36 25.39
C TRP A 11 -15.92 -4.34 24.67
N THR A 12 -15.33 -3.21 24.32
CA THR A 12 -15.98 -2.14 23.56
C THR A 12 -15.01 -1.59 22.53
N SER A 13 -15.54 -1.13 21.40
CA SER A 13 -14.79 -0.40 20.37
C SER A 13 -15.27 1.04 20.32
N SER A 14 -14.35 2.00 20.21
CA SER A 14 -14.70 3.41 20.00
C SER A 14 -15.28 3.69 18.62
N ASN A 15 -15.03 2.80 17.64
CA ASN A 15 -15.52 2.96 16.27
C ASN A 15 -15.74 1.59 15.60
N THR A 16 -16.97 1.10 15.67
CA THR A 16 -17.38 -0.18 15.08
C THR A 16 -17.42 -0.17 13.55
N ALA A 17 -17.45 1.00 12.91
CA ALA A 17 -17.32 1.11 11.46
C ALA A 17 -15.86 0.90 10.99
N VAL A 18 -14.87 1.09 11.88
CA VAL A 18 -13.45 0.84 11.61
C VAL A 18 -13.02 -0.53 12.13
N ALA A 19 -13.31 -0.85 13.40
CA ALA A 19 -12.97 -2.13 13.99
C ALA A 19 -14.01 -2.58 15.01
N THR A 20 -14.37 -3.86 14.97
CA THR A 20 -15.28 -4.51 15.93
C THR A 20 -14.48 -5.43 16.84
N VAL A 21 -14.96 -5.64 18.06
CA VAL A 21 -14.39 -6.59 19.01
C VAL A 21 -15.50 -7.47 19.57
N ASP A 22 -15.25 -8.77 19.68
CA ASP A 22 -16.21 -9.71 20.25
C ASP A 22 -16.02 -9.91 21.78
N GLY A 23 -16.90 -10.73 22.38
CA GLY A 23 -16.85 -11.01 23.82
C GLY A 23 -15.61 -11.76 24.29
N SER A 24 -14.84 -12.37 23.38
CA SER A 24 -13.54 -12.99 23.67
C SER A 24 -12.35 -12.06 23.47
N GLY A 25 -12.57 -10.85 22.97
CA GLY A 25 -11.49 -9.89 22.67
C GLY A 25 -10.88 -10.05 21.29
N THR A 26 -11.51 -10.80 20.37
CA THR A 26 -11.06 -10.88 18.98
C THR A 26 -11.49 -9.65 18.22
N VAL A 27 -10.51 -8.93 17.64
CA VAL A 27 -10.74 -7.69 16.90
C VAL A 27 -10.79 -7.97 15.40
N LYS A 28 -11.82 -7.47 14.72
CA LYS A 28 -11.99 -7.52 13.27
C LYS A 28 -12.01 -6.12 12.68
N GLY A 29 -11.07 -5.84 11.77
CA GLY A 29 -11.07 -4.61 10.96
C GLY A 29 -12.20 -4.64 9.92
N ILE A 30 -12.89 -3.50 9.76
CA ILE A 30 -14.03 -3.31 8.86
C ILE A 30 -13.68 -2.32 7.75
N ALA A 31 -13.12 -1.16 8.11
CA ALA A 31 -12.74 -0.13 7.16
C ALA A 31 -11.43 0.57 7.59
N PRO A 32 -10.69 1.18 6.66
CA PRO A 32 -9.49 1.94 6.98
C PRO A 32 -9.77 3.06 7.98
N GLY A 33 -8.88 3.23 8.96
CA GLY A 33 -9.02 4.23 10.00
C GLY A 33 -8.44 3.77 11.34
N THR A 34 -8.79 4.49 12.40
CA THR A 34 -8.36 4.17 13.76
C THR A 34 -9.55 3.91 14.68
N ALA A 35 -9.40 2.93 15.57
CA ALA A 35 -10.37 2.59 16.61
C ALA A 35 -9.61 2.24 17.89
N THR A 36 -10.17 2.57 19.04
CA THR A 36 -9.63 2.15 20.33
C THR A 36 -10.51 1.07 20.91
N ILE A 37 -9.91 -0.06 21.26
CA ILE A 37 -10.57 -1.17 21.93
C ILE A 37 -10.34 -1.04 23.43
N THR A 38 -11.41 -1.08 24.21
CA THR A 38 -11.37 -0.97 25.67
C THR A 38 -11.90 -2.26 26.28
N VAL A 39 -11.12 -2.85 27.20
CA VAL A 39 -11.55 -3.95 28.06
C VAL A 39 -11.76 -3.44 29.48
N THR A 40 -12.85 -3.88 30.10
CA THR A 40 -13.19 -3.52 31.49
C THR A 40 -13.55 -4.78 32.26
N THR A 41 -13.01 -4.95 33.47
CA THR A 41 -13.42 -6.05 34.36
C THR A 41 -14.89 -5.93 34.70
N ALA A 42 -15.60 -7.05 34.91
CA ALA A 42 -17.05 -7.00 35.17
C ALA A 42 -17.44 -6.27 36.46
N ASP A 43 -16.51 -6.10 37.41
CA ASP A 43 -16.68 -5.25 38.60
C ASP A 43 -16.47 -3.75 38.30
N GLY A 44 -16.13 -3.39 37.06
CA GLY A 44 -15.85 -2.02 36.61
C GLY A 44 -14.53 -1.44 37.12
N GLY A 45 -13.82 -2.16 37.99
CA GLY A 45 -12.71 -1.60 38.77
C GLY A 45 -11.37 -1.51 38.04
N LYS A 46 -11.23 -2.15 36.86
CA LYS A 46 -10.00 -2.13 36.07
C LYS A 46 -10.31 -2.01 34.58
N THR A 47 -9.55 -1.18 33.88
CA THR A 47 -9.68 -0.94 32.45
C THR A 47 -8.32 -1.01 31.77
N ALA A 48 -8.31 -1.44 30.50
CA ALA A 48 -7.15 -1.36 29.63
C ALA A 48 -7.60 -1.03 28.19
N THR A 49 -6.75 -0.36 27.43
CA THR A 49 -7.07 0.12 26.08
C THR A 49 -6.00 -0.29 25.07
N ALA A 50 -6.41 -0.59 23.83
CA ALA A 50 -5.52 -0.86 22.71
C ALA A 50 -5.93 -0.02 21.49
N ALA A 51 -4.99 0.70 20.90
CA ALA A 51 -5.21 1.40 19.64
C ALA A 51 -5.10 0.43 18.46
N VAL A 52 -6.09 0.44 17.59
CA VAL A 52 -6.19 -0.39 16.40
C VAL A 52 -6.20 0.52 15.18
N THR A 53 -5.23 0.34 14.30
CA THR A 53 -5.16 1.05 13.01
C THR A 53 -5.40 0.06 11.89
N VAL A 54 -6.52 0.20 11.20
CA VAL A 54 -6.83 -0.55 9.98
C VAL A 54 -6.29 0.26 8.81
N LYS A 55 -5.35 -0.31 8.06
CA LYS A 55 -4.83 0.31 6.84
C LYS A 55 -5.68 -0.10 5.65
N GLU A 56 -5.72 0.76 4.64
CA GLU A 56 -6.21 0.33 3.33
C GLU A 56 -5.41 -0.88 2.88
N ALA A 57 -6.13 -1.93 2.48
CA ALA A 57 -5.52 -3.00 1.71
C ALA A 57 -5.04 -2.35 0.42
N ALA A 58 -3.72 -2.36 0.18
CA ALA A 58 -3.19 -1.93 -1.09
C ALA A 58 -3.89 -2.73 -2.19
N ALA A 59 -4.44 -2.04 -3.19
CA ALA A 59 -4.97 -2.70 -4.37
C ALA A 59 -3.91 -3.68 -4.91
N PRO A 60 -4.30 -4.86 -5.41
CA PRO A 60 -3.34 -5.82 -5.92
C PRO A 60 -2.46 -5.13 -6.95
N ALA A 61 -1.15 -5.08 -6.68
CA ALA A 61 -0.22 -4.40 -7.55
C ALA A 61 -0.25 -5.06 -8.93
N VAL A 62 -0.68 -4.31 -9.94
CA VAL A 62 -0.68 -4.79 -11.32
C VAL A 62 0.76 -4.70 -11.81
N LYS A 63 1.35 -5.85 -12.10
CA LYS A 63 2.72 -5.94 -12.58
C LYS A 63 2.80 -5.46 -14.03
N VAL A 64 3.88 -4.77 -14.37
CA VAL A 64 4.28 -4.57 -15.76
C VAL A 64 4.58 -5.93 -16.38
N THR A 65 4.05 -6.16 -17.57
CA THR A 65 4.23 -7.40 -18.32
C THR A 65 5.03 -7.19 -19.60
N SER A 66 5.01 -5.97 -20.15
CA SER A 66 5.79 -5.64 -21.33
C SER A 66 6.17 -4.17 -21.36
N VAL A 67 7.30 -3.88 -21.97
CA VAL A 67 7.72 -2.54 -22.38
C VAL A 67 8.00 -2.60 -23.88
N THR A 68 7.46 -1.64 -24.63
CA THR A 68 7.64 -1.57 -26.08
C THR A 68 8.10 -0.16 -26.47
N LEU A 69 9.01 -0.08 -27.44
CA LEU A 69 9.43 1.19 -28.02
C LEU A 69 8.67 1.45 -29.31
N ASN A 70 8.38 2.72 -29.60
CA ASN A 70 7.82 3.13 -30.88
C ASN A 70 8.74 2.82 -32.08
N ARG A 71 10.05 2.66 -31.83
CA ARG A 71 11.08 2.37 -32.84
C ARG A 71 12.17 1.47 -32.24
N SER A 72 12.65 0.52 -33.02
CA SER A 72 13.76 -0.38 -32.63
C SER A 72 15.14 0.12 -33.07
N SER A 73 15.19 1.05 -34.03
CA SER A 73 16.42 1.63 -34.56
C SER A 73 16.15 3.02 -35.12
N VAL A 74 17.13 3.91 -34.98
CA VAL A 74 17.09 5.28 -35.48
C VAL A 74 18.46 5.60 -36.07
N THR A 75 18.47 6.34 -37.18
CA THR A 75 19.68 6.89 -37.79
C THR A 75 19.53 8.41 -37.82
N ILE A 76 20.48 9.11 -37.20
CA ILE A 76 20.55 10.57 -37.19
C ILE A 76 21.67 10.96 -38.13
N ASN A 77 21.37 11.78 -39.14
CA ASN A 77 22.38 12.27 -40.06
C ASN A 77 23.04 13.53 -39.47
N GLY A 78 24.06 14.08 -40.15
CA GLY A 78 25.04 15.02 -39.58
C GLY A 78 24.52 16.40 -39.10
N ASP A 79 23.22 16.58 -38.92
CA ASP A 79 22.57 17.73 -38.29
C ASP A 79 22.38 17.58 -36.77
N TYR A 80 22.65 16.40 -36.19
CA TYR A 80 22.53 16.12 -34.75
C TYR A 80 21.14 16.46 -34.18
N GLU A 81 20.10 16.25 -34.98
CA GLU A 81 18.72 16.54 -34.60
C GLU A 81 18.26 15.64 -33.44
N GLU A 82 17.46 16.22 -32.53
CA GLU A 82 16.85 15.48 -31.44
C GLU A 82 15.71 14.61 -31.95
N ILE A 83 15.62 13.37 -31.45
CA ILE A 83 14.55 12.44 -31.80
C ILE A 83 13.86 11.94 -30.55
N LYS A 84 12.53 12.00 -30.58
CA LYS A 84 11.70 11.48 -29.50
C LYS A 84 11.47 9.98 -29.63
N LEU A 85 12.06 9.21 -28.73
CA LEU A 85 11.64 7.84 -28.46
C LEU A 85 10.45 7.85 -27.48
N THR A 86 9.54 6.90 -27.66
CA THR A 86 8.38 6.74 -26.79
C THR A 86 8.29 5.29 -26.39
N ALA A 87 8.39 5.04 -25.08
CA ALA A 87 8.20 3.73 -24.50
C ALA A 87 6.76 3.61 -23.96
N THR A 88 6.13 2.47 -24.23
CA THR A 88 4.79 2.13 -23.74
C THR A 88 4.90 0.96 -22.78
N VAL A 89 4.44 1.17 -21.54
CA VAL A 89 4.37 0.17 -20.48
C VAL A 89 2.99 -0.48 -20.49
N ALA A 90 2.93 -1.82 -20.53
CA ALA A 90 1.67 -2.55 -20.47
C ALA A 90 1.62 -3.53 -19.29
N PRO A 91 0.43 -3.72 -18.67
CA PRO A 91 -0.82 -3.02 -18.97
C PRO A 91 -0.78 -1.55 -18.52
N ALA A 92 -1.59 -0.69 -19.15
CA ALA A 92 -1.74 0.72 -18.75
C ALA A 92 -2.31 0.91 -17.32
N THR A 93 -2.73 -0.18 -16.68
CA THR A 93 -3.16 -0.24 -15.29
C THR A 93 -2.05 -0.71 -14.34
N ALA A 94 -0.83 -0.91 -14.83
CA ALA A 94 0.31 -1.29 -13.99
C ALA A 94 0.52 -0.24 -12.89
N THR A 95 0.76 -0.72 -11.68
CA THR A 95 0.90 0.13 -10.47
C THR A 95 2.18 0.96 -10.51
N ASP A 96 3.18 0.51 -11.26
CA ASP A 96 4.41 1.26 -11.51
C ASP A 96 4.68 1.29 -13.02
N GLN A 97 4.70 2.49 -13.60
CA GLN A 97 4.98 2.74 -15.02
C GLN A 97 6.21 3.65 -15.18
N SER A 98 7.01 3.77 -14.13
CA SER A 98 8.22 4.58 -14.15
C SER A 98 9.20 4.01 -15.16
N LEU A 99 9.80 4.89 -15.96
CA LEU A 99 10.77 4.53 -16.98
C LEU A 99 12.08 5.24 -16.67
N THR A 100 13.17 4.48 -16.74
CA THR A 100 14.52 5.04 -16.65
C THR A 100 15.20 4.82 -17.99
N TRP A 101 15.68 5.91 -18.58
CA TRP A 101 16.41 5.88 -19.84
C TRP A 101 17.90 5.98 -19.56
N THR A 102 18.69 5.23 -20.32
CA THR A 102 20.15 5.27 -20.28
C THR A 102 20.70 5.18 -21.69
N SER A 103 21.88 5.76 -21.91
CA SER A 103 22.66 5.57 -23.13
C SER A 103 23.96 4.85 -22.78
N ASP A 104 24.31 3.84 -23.56
CA ASP A 104 25.59 3.13 -23.41
C ASP A 104 26.79 4.01 -23.75
N ASN A 105 26.58 5.08 -24.54
CA ASN A 105 27.62 6.06 -24.86
C ASN A 105 27.05 7.50 -24.89
N PRO A 106 26.94 8.16 -23.72
CA PRO A 106 26.38 9.51 -23.60
C PRO A 106 27.13 10.61 -24.37
N ALA A 107 28.41 10.40 -24.69
CA ALA A 107 29.20 11.36 -25.49
C ALA A 107 28.84 11.35 -26.98
N VAL A 108 28.19 10.27 -27.45
CA VAL A 108 27.74 10.12 -28.84
C VAL A 108 26.24 10.37 -28.95
N ALA A 109 25.45 9.89 -27.99
CA ALA A 109 24.03 10.18 -27.91
C ALA A 109 23.60 10.18 -26.44
N SER A 110 23.02 11.28 -25.97
CA SER A 110 22.43 11.38 -24.63
C SER A 110 20.92 11.15 -24.67
N VAL A 111 20.36 10.84 -23.51
CA VAL A 111 18.92 10.83 -23.27
C VAL A 111 18.62 11.86 -22.21
N ASP A 112 17.57 12.63 -22.41
CA ASP A 112 17.08 13.57 -21.40
C ASP A 112 16.30 12.83 -20.32
N ALA A 113 16.28 13.42 -19.12
CA ALA A 113 15.60 12.90 -17.94
C ALA A 113 14.08 13.10 -17.98
#